data_AF-C6M2X8-F1
#
_entry.id   AF-C6M2X8-F1
#
_cell.length_a   1.000
_cell.length_b   1.000
_cell.length_c   1.000
_cell.angle_alpha   90.00
_cell.angle_beta   90.00
_cell.angle_gamma   90.00
#
_symmetry.space_group_name_H-M   'P 1'
#
loop_
_entity.id
_entity.type
_entity.pdbx_description
1 polymer ?
#
loop_
_entity_poly.entity_id
_entity_poly.type
_entity_poly.pdbx_seq_one_letter_code
_entity_poly.pdbx_strand_id
1 'polypeptide(L)'
;MDFEIKLETNFRDWLMAVSREDIPHDLAAWSFELAEPYQITLVGSTYFDENDNDWACPDDDNFHPMAAAPDLSVLYGQNWEIVLETVIKIVRKLTVELPDLAVFRVPHIAAGFVDGDLVLIR
;
A
#
# COMPACT_ATOMS: atom_id res chain seq x y z
N MET A 1 -9.32 10.85 -16.30
CA MET A 1 -10.47 9.92 -16.28
C MET A 1 -10.05 8.52 -16.69
N ASP A 2 -9.47 8.30 -17.88
CA ASP A 2 -9.10 6.94 -18.31
C ASP A 2 -7.92 6.31 -17.53
N PHE A 3 -6.95 7.13 -17.09
CA PHE A 3 -5.80 6.62 -16.35
C PHE A 3 -6.14 6.25 -14.89
N GLU A 4 -7.04 6.97 -14.23
CA GLU A 4 -7.45 6.70 -12.84
C GLU A 4 -8.18 5.36 -12.75
N ILE A 5 -9.08 5.08 -13.68
CA ILE A 5 -9.79 3.79 -13.78
C ILE A 5 -8.79 2.66 -14.03
N LYS A 6 -7.81 2.90 -14.92
CA LYS A 6 -6.76 1.92 -15.20
C LYS A 6 -5.88 1.66 -13.96
N LEU A 7 -5.47 2.71 -13.25
CA LEU A 7 -4.69 2.58 -12.01
C LEU A 7 -5.48 1.82 -10.95
N GLU A 8 -6.75 2.16 -10.72
CA GLU A 8 -7.61 1.43 -9.78
C GLU A 8 -7.69 -0.05 -10.14
N THR A 9 -7.84 -0.37 -11.43
CA THR A 9 -7.87 -1.76 -11.90
C THR A 9 -6.53 -2.46 -11.64
N ASN A 10 -5.41 -1.81 -11.92
CA ASN A 10 -4.09 -2.38 -11.64
C ASN A 10 -3.86 -2.64 -10.14
N PHE A 11 -4.28 -1.71 -9.27
CA PHE A 11 -4.22 -1.91 -7.81
C PHE A 11 -5.14 -3.04 -7.35
N ARG A 12 -6.36 -3.13 -7.90
CA ARG A 12 -7.29 -4.22 -7.61
C ARG A 12 -6.67 -5.57 -7.96
N ASP A 13 -6.11 -5.69 -9.17
CA ASP A 13 -5.50 -6.93 -9.65
C ASP A 13 -4.25 -7.31 -8.83
N TRP A 14 -3.42 -6.32 -8.50
CA TRP A 14 -2.25 -6.52 -7.63
C TRP A 14 -2.66 -7.04 -6.25
N LEU A 15 -3.62 -6.40 -5.58
CA LEU A 15 -4.05 -6.78 -4.24
C LEU A 15 -4.80 -8.13 -4.22
N MET A 16 -5.49 -8.48 -5.30
CA MET A 16 -6.03 -9.82 -5.49
C MET A 16 -4.93 -10.87 -5.66
N ALA A 17 -3.82 -10.54 -6.32
CA ALA A 17 -2.67 -11.43 -6.46
C ALA A 17 -1.94 -11.61 -5.12
N VAL A 18 -1.66 -10.52 -4.39
CA VAL A 18 -1.09 -10.55 -3.04
C VAL A 18 -1.95 -11.40 -2.10
N SER A 19 -3.28 -11.27 -2.17
CA SER A 19 -4.22 -12.05 -1.34
C SER A 19 -4.22 -13.56 -1.61
N ARG A 20 -3.52 -14.04 -2.63
CA ARG A 20 -3.33 -15.47 -2.92
C ARG A 20 -1.99 -16.00 -2.41
N GLU A 21 -1.12 -15.13 -1.91
CA GLU A 21 0.13 -15.50 -1.29
C GLU A 21 -0.09 -15.99 0.15
N ASP A 22 0.93 -16.62 0.74
CA ASP A 22 0.89 -17.14 2.10
C ASP A 22 1.15 -16.01 3.11
N ILE A 23 0.15 -15.15 3.28
CA ILE A 23 0.22 -13.98 4.17
C ILE A 23 0.22 -14.47 5.64
N PRO A 24 1.21 -14.07 6.47
CA PRO A 24 1.23 -14.42 7.89
C PRO A 24 -0.02 -13.92 8.62
N HIS A 25 -0.58 -14.77 9.48
CA HIS A 25 -1.82 -14.48 10.22
C HIS A 25 -1.65 -13.44 11.33
N ASP A 26 -0.41 -13.17 11.72
CA ASP A 26 -0.01 -12.28 12.81
C ASP A 26 0.47 -10.90 12.32
N LEU A 27 0.31 -10.59 11.02
CA LEU A 27 0.53 -9.23 10.54
C LEU A 27 -0.39 -8.23 11.23
N ALA A 28 0.22 -7.20 11.81
CA ALA A 28 -0.45 -6.09 12.46
C ALA A 28 -0.78 -4.96 11.47
N ALA A 29 0.09 -4.75 10.47
CA ALA A 29 -0.08 -3.66 9.51
C ALA A 29 0.50 -3.94 8.12
N TRP A 30 0.01 -3.18 7.16
CA TRP A 30 0.63 -2.98 5.85
C TRP A 30 1.08 -1.53 5.66
N SER A 31 2.23 -1.34 5.01
CA SER A 31 2.69 -0.05 4.48
C SER A 31 2.77 -0.11 2.97
N PHE A 32 2.07 0.82 2.30
CA PHE A 32 2.29 1.14 0.89
C PHE A 32 3.39 2.20 0.80
N GLU A 33 4.59 1.80 0.41
CA GLU A 33 5.76 2.67 0.41
C GLU A 33 6.04 3.19 -0.98
N LEU A 34 5.92 4.51 -1.15
CA LEU A 34 6.22 5.22 -2.38
C LEU A 34 7.68 5.71 -2.37
N ALA A 35 8.42 5.43 -3.43
CA ALA A 35 9.79 5.91 -3.62
C ALA A 35 9.93 6.59 -4.99
N GLU A 36 10.91 7.50 -5.15
CA GLU A 36 11.20 8.09 -6.47
C GLU A 36 11.76 7.04 -7.45
N PRO A 37 11.41 7.09 -8.75
CA PRO A 37 10.55 8.07 -9.43
C PRO A 37 9.06 7.63 -9.51
N TYR A 38 8.46 7.16 -8.41
CA TYR A 38 7.12 6.54 -8.26
C TYR A 38 7.11 5.03 -8.43
N GLN A 39 8.04 4.36 -7.76
CA GLN A 39 7.92 2.94 -7.45
C GLN A 39 7.08 2.79 -6.18
N ILE A 40 6.24 1.76 -6.13
CA ILE A 40 5.46 1.43 -4.94
C ILE A 40 5.75 0.00 -4.52
N THR A 41 6.00 -0.18 -3.22
CA THR A 41 6.13 -1.49 -2.57
C THR A 41 5.05 -1.65 -1.52
N LEU A 42 4.77 -2.90 -1.15
CA LEU A 42 3.89 -3.25 -0.05
C LEU A 42 4.71 -4.03 0.95
N VAL A 43 4.72 -3.59 2.21
CA VAL A 43 5.51 -4.20 3.27
C VAL A 43 4.62 -4.49 4.47
N GLY A 44 4.69 -5.71 4.98
CA GLY A 44 3.89 -6.16 6.10
C GLY A 44 4.73 -6.27 7.36
N SER A 45 4.20 -5.78 8.47
CA SER A 45 4.84 -5.92 9.78
C SER A 45 3.92 -6.58 10.79
N THR A 46 4.51 -7.36 11.70
CA THR A 46 3.85 -7.92 12.89
C THR A 46 3.75 -6.92 14.03
N TYR A 47 4.35 -5.73 13.88
CA TYR A 47 4.30 -4.63 14.84
C TYR A 47 3.91 -3.31 14.13
N PHE A 48 3.08 -2.50 14.78
CA PHE A 48 2.71 -1.17 14.31
C PHE A 48 2.26 -0.29 15.47
N ASP A 49 2.74 0.95 15.53
CA ASP A 49 2.26 1.98 16.46
C ASP A 49 1.53 3.07 15.67
N GLU A 50 0.21 3.16 15.83
CA GLU A 50 -0.62 4.15 15.13
C GLU A 50 -0.37 5.60 15.57
N ASN A 51 0.36 5.81 16.68
CA ASN A 51 0.74 7.14 17.17
C ASN A 51 2.13 7.55 16.68
N ASP A 52 2.86 6.63 16.05
CA ASP A 52 4.12 6.91 15.37
C ASP A 52 3.83 7.20 13.88
N ASN A 53 4.33 8.32 13.39
CA ASN A 53 4.20 8.71 11.99
C ASN A 53 5.29 8.08 11.11
N ASP A 54 6.26 7.37 11.70
CA ASP A 54 7.24 6.57 11.00
C ASP A 54 6.77 5.11 10.86
N TRP A 55 7.24 4.43 9.82
CA TRP A 55 7.02 3.00 9.69
C TRP A 55 7.77 2.25 10.79
N ALA A 56 7.31 1.02 11.05
CA ALA A 56 8.02 0.10 11.91
C ALA A 56 9.49 -0.01 11.46
N CYS A 57 10.38 -0.41 12.38
CA CYS A 57 11.79 -0.51 12.05
C CYS A 57 11.96 -1.47 10.85
N PRO A 58 12.96 -1.26 9.97
CA PRO A 58 13.20 -2.20 8.86
C PRO A 58 13.45 -3.66 9.30
N ASP A 59 13.86 -3.89 10.54
CA ASP A 59 13.98 -5.24 11.13
C ASP A 59 12.59 -5.90 11.38
N ASP A 60 11.52 -5.11 11.37
CA ASP A 60 10.13 -5.51 11.52
C ASP A 60 9.41 -5.63 10.15
N ASP A 61 10.13 -5.54 9.03
CA ASP A 61 9.62 -5.88 7.69
C ASP A 61 9.47 -7.40 7.56
N ASN A 62 8.37 -7.92 8.11
CA ASN A 62 8.17 -9.35 8.28
C ASN A 62 7.61 -10.03 7.03
N PHE A 63 7.07 -9.28 6.08
CA PHE A 63 6.56 -9.84 4.83
C PHE A 63 6.66 -8.87 3.64
N HIS A 64 7.19 -9.37 2.52
CA HIS A 64 7.18 -8.68 1.24
C HIS A 64 6.45 -9.55 0.20
N PRO A 65 5.33 -9.08 -0.37
CA PRO A 65 4.63 -9.81 -1.41
C PRO A 65 5.50 -9.99 -2.66
N MET A 66 5.34 -11.12 -3.33
CA MET A 66 6.01 -11.42 -4.60
C MET A 66 5.27 -10.85 -5.81
N ALA A 67 3.97 -10.56 -5.69
CA ALA A 67 3.16 -9.99 -6.77
C ALA A 67 3.72 -8.64 -7.22
N ALA A 68 3.94 -8.51 -8.53
CA ALA A 68 4.48 -7.29 -9.13
C ALA A 68 3.56 -6.09 -8.88
N ALA A 69 4.15 -5.02 -8.34
CA ALA A 69 3.44 -3.78 -8.05
C ALA A 69 2.95 -3.07 -9.33
N PRO A 70 1.88 -2.24 -9.23
CA PRO A 70 1.39 -1.43 -10.34
C PRO A 70 2.44 -0.46 -10.87
N ASP A 71 2.46 -0.28 -12.18
CA ASP A 71 3.22 0.79 -12.82
C ASP A 71 2.53 2.15 -12.61
N LEU A 72 3.23 3.08 -11.96
CA LEU A 72 2.77 4.45 -11.71
C LEU A 72 3.33 5.46 -12.72
N SER A 73 3.95 5.01 -13.82
CA SER A 73 4.58 5.87 -14.85
C SER A 73 3.65 6.92 -15.45
N VAL A 74 2.33 6.67 -15.45
CA VAL A 74 1.32 7.63 -15.90
C VAL A 74 1.26 8.89 -15.02
N LEU A 75 1.79 8.82 -13.80
CA LEU A 75 1.85 9.93 -12.84
C LEU A 75 3.20 10.65 -12.87
N TYR A 76 4.13 10.28 -13.76
CA TYR A 76 5.43 10.96 -13.88
C TYR A 76 5.26 12.47 -14.12
N GLY A 77 6.01 13.27 -13.36
CA GLY A 77 5.95 14.73 -13.39
C GLY A 77 4.89 15.37 -12.48
N GLN A 78 4.11 14.58 -11.75
CA GLN A 78 3.31 15.08 -10.61
C GLN A 78 4.20 15.32 -9.38
N ASN A 79 3.71 16.01 -8.36
CA ASN A 79 4.39 16.03 -7.07
C ASN A 79 4.13 14.72 -6.32
N TRP A 80 5.09 14.23 -5.52
CA TRP A 80 4.95 12.95 -4.81
C TRP A 80 3.74 12.94 -3.87
N GLU A 81 3.36 14.08 -3.30
CA GLU A 81 2.19 14.23 -2.45
C GLU A 81 0.89 13.93 -3.21
N ILE A 82 0.81 14.35 -4.48
CA ILE A 82 -0.34 14.09 -5.37
C ILE A 82 -0.39 12.60 -5.71
N VAL A 83 0.77 11.98 -5.94
CA VAL A 83 0.88 10.55 -6.20
C VAL A 83 0.44 9.76 -4.97
N LEU A 84 0.96 10.09 -3.79
CA LEU A 84 0.60 9.46 -2.53
C LEU A 84 -0.90 9.62 -2.22
N GLU A 85 -1.47 10.82 -2.39
CA GLU A 85 -2.90 11.05 -2.21
C GLU A 85 -3.74 10.19 -3.17
N THR A 86 -3.28 10.02 -4.42
CA THR A 86 -3.93 9.16 -5.41
C THR A 86 -3.91 7.70 -4.96
N VAL A 87 -2.76 7.19 -4.51
CA VAL A 87 -2.62 5.83 -3.96
C VAL A 87 -3.55 5.64 -2.76
N ILE A 88 -3.54 6.55 -1.79
CA ILE A 88 -4.39 6.49 -0.59
C ILE A 88 -5.87 6.41 -0.98
N LYS A 89 -6.32 7.25 -1.93
CA LYS A 89 -7.72 7.24 -2.41
C LYS A 89 -8.09 5.89 -3.02
N ILE A 90 -7.24 5.32 -3.86
CA ILE A 90 -7.48 4.02 -4.51
C ILE A 90 -7.51 2.91 -3.46
N VAL A 91 -6.49 2.82 -2.59
CA VAL A 91 -6.40 1.78 -1.57
C VAL A 91 -7.58 1.87 -0.61
N ARG A 92 -7.91 3.06 -0.09
CA ARG A 92 -9.08 3.27 0.78
C ARG A 92 -10.36 2.81 0.11
N LYS A 93 -10.57 3.16 -1.16
CA LYS A 93 -11.74 2.70 -1.92
C LYS A 93 -11.79 1.16 -1.98
N LEU A 94 -10.68 0.52 -2.33
CA LEU A 94 -10.62 -0.95 -2.45
C LEU A 94 -10.82 -1.66 -1.11
N THR A 95 -10.38 -1.10 0.02
CA THR A 95 -10.66 -1.68 1.35
C THR A 95 -12.16 -1.75 1.67
N VAL A 96 -12.95 -0.84 1.11
CA VAL A 96 -14.42 -0.81 1.28
C VAL A 96 -15.12 -1.70 0.25
N GLU A 97 -14.65 -1.72 -1.00
CA GLU A 97 -15.26 -2.53 -2.07
C GLU A 97 -14.97 -4.02 -1.96
N LEU A 98 -13.82 -4.39 -1.40
CA LEU A 98 -13.32 -5.77 -1.37
C LEU A 98 -12.92 -6.20 0.05
N PRO A 99 -13.80 -6.05 1.06
CA PRO A 99 -13.45 -6.23 2.48
C PRO A 99 -12.96 -7.65 2.82
N ASP A 100 -13.32 -8.64 2.00
CA ASP A 100 -13.01 -10.05 2.24
C ASP A 100 -11.61 -10.47 1.75
N LEU A 101 -10.88 -9.62 1.02
CA LEU A 101 -9.53 -9.92 0.54
C LEU A 101 -8.57 -10.18 1.70
N ALA A 102 -7.75 -11.22 1.58
CA ALA A 102 -6.81 -11.63 2.63
C ALA A 102 -5.83 -10.51 3.00
N VAL A 103 -5.34 -9.75 2.02
CA VAL A 103 -4.46 -8.59 2.25
C VAL A 103 -5.11 -7.52 3.14
N PHE A 104 -6.44 -7.42 3.16
CA PHE A 104 -7.15 -6.46 4.01
C PHE A 104 -7.60 -7.04 5.35
N ARG A 105 -7.14 -8.23 5.74
CA ARG A 105 -7.44 -8.83 7.06
C ARG A 105 -6.39 -8.49 8.12
N VAL A 106 -5.81 -7.30 8.02
CA VAL A 106 -4.92 -6.72 9.04
C VAL A 106 -5.62 -5.57 9.78
N PRO A 107 -5.26 -5.32 11.04
CA PRO A 107 -5.76 -4.18 11.80
C PRO A 107 -5.51 -2.84 11.09
N HIS A 108 -4.26 -2.59 10.68
CA HIS A 108 -3.85 -1.27 10.18
C HIS A 108 -3.33 -1.31 8.75
N ILE A 109 -3.63 -0.26 7.98
CA ILE A 109 -3.09 -0.05 6.65
C ILE A 109 -2.64 1.39 6.55
N ALA A 110 -1.37 1.60 6.23
CA ALA A 110 -0.76 2.91 6.03
C ALA A 110 -0.19 3.05 4.62
N ALA A 111 0.07 4.28 4.21
CA ALA A 111 0.85 4.59 3.02
C ALA A 111 1.78 5.76 3.31
N GLY A 112 2.98 5.74 2.76
CA GLY A 112 3.96 6.80 2.96
C GLY A 112 4.85 7.01 1.75
N PHE A 113 5.70 8.00 1.86
CA PHE A 113 6.81 8.25 0.94
C PHE A 113 8.12 8.12 1.72
N VAL A 114 9.20 7.64 1.09
CA VAL A 114 10.48 7.32 1.77
C VAL A 114 11.01 8.45 2.68
N ASP A 115 10.78 9.72 2.30
CA ASP A 115 11.20 10.90 3.08
C ASP A 115 10.01 11.67 3.71
N GLY A 116 8.83 11.07 3.80
CA GLY A 116 7.60 11.71 4.28
C GLY A 116 6.89 10.92 5.38
N ASP A 117 5.95 11.58 6.04
CA ASP A 117 5.14 10.96 7.10
C ASP A 117 4.23 9.85 6.55
N LEU A 118 4.01 8.80 7.33
CA LEU A 118 2.96 7.82 7.08
C LEU A 118 1.57 8.44 7.23
N VAL A 119 0.68 8.00 6.35
CA VAL A 119 -0.74 8.31 6.41
C VAL A 119 -1.52 7.03 6.69
N LEU A 120 -2.19 6.98 7.85
CA LEU A 120 -3.09 5.89 8.19
C LEU A 120 -4.34 5.91 7.29
N ILE A 121 -4.61 4.79 6.63
CA ILE A 121 -5.76 4.58 5.75
C ILE A 121 -6.93 3.98 6.52
N ARG A 122 -6.65 2.96 7.34
CA ARG A 122 -7.59 2.22 8.18
C ARG A 122 -6.88 1.66 9.38
#